data_AF-G0PJE6-F1
#
_entry.id   AF-G0PJE6-F1
#
_cell.length_a   1.000
_cell.length_b   1.000
_cell.length_c   1.000
_cell.angle_alpha   90.00
_cell.angle_beta   90.00
_cell.angle_gamma   90.00
#
_symmetry.space_group_name_H-M   'P 1'
#
loop_
_entity.id
_entity.type
_entity.pdbx_description
1 polymer ?
#
loop_
_entity_poly.entity_id
_entity_poly.type
_entity_poly.pdbx_seq_one_letter_code
_entity_poly.pdbx_strand_id
1 'polypeptide(L)'
;MMMMMRCCFLDCITLEKKLLGVQMNLEVFSNNLQNIGKLRNGIDEFHKLADEIRKEEEAVKALEHHIANCNGVKTELDLERRNHAEELRQINQDINSLEDITKSTNSEIEKRKRKITSVMAEVDRMRSFINENLESMNIIHKLESSEEEELFKETVERQSCNPPAPPAMVPDVPRVPSDIPAFLQSLLNCAQQQQPGPGNMSSIPRNMMNRHRMPPSFVEASKMKVCENCGANIHRNAPTCPVCKMKTRSKNPKKKIRRMYSGAPDPAF
;
A
#
# COMPACT_ATOMS: atom_id res chain seq x y z
N MET A 1 -5.87 49.54 105.11
CA MET A 1 -4.81 49.31 104.11
C MET A 1 -4.74 47.87 103.60
N MET A 2 -4.85 46.83 104.45
CA MET A 2 -4.74 45.42 104.03
C MET A 2 -5.86 44.91 103.08
N MET A 3 -7.11 45.37 103.22
CA MET A 3 -8.21 44.95 102.31
C MET A 3 -8.03 45.48 100.87
N MET A 4 -7.51 46.69 100.69
CA MET A 4 -7.26 47.27 99.35
C MET A 4 -6.15 46.51 98.61
N MET A 5 -5.07 46.11 99.29
CA MET A 5 -4.02 45.30 98.67
C MET A 5 -4.50 43.90 98.26
N ARG A 6 -5.41 43.29 99.04
CA ARG A 6 -6.00 41.99 98.70
C ARG A 6 -6.90 42.08 97.45
N CYS A 7 -7.64 43.17 97.29
CA CYS A 7 -8.48 43.38 96.10
C CYS A 7 -7.63 43.55 94.84
N CYS A 8 -6.59 44.39 94.88
CA CYS A 8 -5.65 44.54 93.77
C CYS A 8 -4.94 43.24 93.38
N PHE A 9 -4.61 42.38 94.35
CA PHE A 9 -3.94 41.10 94.08
C PHE A 9 -4.86 40.08 93.39
N LEU A 10 -6.13 39.97 93.82
CA LEU A 10 -7.12 39.10 93.17
C LEU A 10 -7.48 39.58 91.76
N ASP A 11 -7.57 40.90 91.56
CA ASP A 11 -7.82 41.50 90.24
C ASP A 11 -6.64 41.26 89.28
N CYS A 12 -5.41 41.35 89.78
CA CYS A 12 -4.20 41.06 88.99
C CYS A 12 -4.15 39.59 88.55
N ILE A 13 -4.41 38.64 89.45
CA ILE A 13 -4.47 37.21 89.13
C ILE A 13 -5.60 36.91 88.11
N THR A 14 -6.74 37.60 88.23
CA THR A 14 -7.87 37.43 87.30
C THR A 14 -7.54 37.96 85.91
N LEU A 15 -6.83 39.09 85.82
CA LEU A 15 -6.37 39.66 84.57
C LEU A 15 -5.33 38.78 83.89
N GLU A 16 -4.39 38.22 84.66
CA GLU A 16 -3.36 37.30 84.18
C GLU A 16 -3.97 35.99 83.64
N LYS A 17 -4.97 35.42 84.33
CA LYS A 17 -5.74 34.26 83.82
C LYS A 17 -6.51 34.56 82.54
N LYS A 18 -7.10 35.76 82.42
CA LYS A 18 -7.76 36.20 81.18
C LYS A 18 -6.76 36.38 80.04
N LEU A 19 -5.58 36.95 80.31
CA LEU A 19 -4.51 37.13 79.32
C LEU A 19 -3.97 35.78 78.82
N LEU A 20 -3.72 34.83 79.72
CA LEU A 20 -3.32 33.46 79.39
C LEU A 20 -4.41 32.74 78.57
N GLY A 21 -5.69 32.93 78.91
CA GLY A 21 -6.82 32.41 78.13
C GLY A 21 -6.89 32.99 76.72
N VAL A 22 -6.65 34.29 76.55
CA VAL A 22 -6.59 34.93 75.22
C VAL A 22 -5.37 34.44 74.42
N GLN A 23 -4.22 34.26 75.08
CA GLN A 23 -3.00 33.76 74.46
C GLN A 23 -3.14 32.31 73.97
N MET A 24 -3.72 31.41 74.78
CA MET A 24 -4.01 30.04 74.35
C MET A 24 -5.02 29.99 73.19
N ASN A 25 -6.03 30.87 73.18
CA ASN A 25 -6.97 30.96 72.05
C ASN A 25 -6.31 31.45 70.76
N LEU A 26 -5.34 32.36 70.83
CA LEU A 26 -4.61 32.87 69.68
C LEU A 26 -3.67 31.81 69.07
N GLU A 27 -3.03 30.99 69.91
CA GLU A 27 -2.18 29.89 69.46
C GLU A 27 -2.98 28.79 68.75
N VAL A 28 -4.15 28.43 69.30
CA VAL A 28 -5.09 27.50 68.65
C VAL A 28 -5.57 28.05 67.31
N PHE A 29 -5.91 29.33 67.24
CA PHE A 29 -6.32 29.97 66.00
C PHE A 29 -5.20 30.00 64.94
N SER A 30 -3.96 30.32 65.35
CA SER A 30 -2.78 30.28 64.48
C SER A 30 -2.52 28.88 63.91
N ASN A 31 -2.58 27.85 64.77
CA ASN A 31 -2.43 26.46 64.36
C ASN A 31 -3.53 26.03 63.38
N ASN A 32 -4.78 26.45 63.62
CA ASN A 32 -5.89 26.17 62.71
C ASN A 32 -5.67 26.84 61.34
N LEU A 33 -5.21 28.09 61.30
CA LEU A 33 -4.88 28.77 60.04
C LEU A 33 -3.74 28.08 59.29
N GLN A 34 -2.69 27.61 59.99
CA GLN A 34 -1.61 26.86 59.38
C GLN A 34 -2.10 25.52 58.80
N ASN A 35 -3.00 24.83 59.52
CA ASN A 35 -3.60 23.59 59.04
C ASN A 35 -4.50 23.82 57.82
N ILE A 36 -5.29 24.89 57.80
CA ILE A 36 -6.08 25.29 56.63
C ILE A 36 -5.16 25.57 55.42
N GLY A 37 -4.02 26.24 55.64
CA GLY A 37 -3.03 26.47 54.59
C GLY A 37 -2.45 25.16 54.03
N LYS A 38 -2.10 24.21 54.90
CA LYS A 38 -1.62 22.87 54.49
C LYS A 38 -2.69 22.10 53.72
N LEU A 39 -3.94 22.11 54.19
CA LEU A 39 -5.07 21.48 53.52
C LEU A 39 -5.31 22.08 52.13
N ARG A 40 -5.25 23.41 52.01
CA ARG A 40 -5.38 24.10 50.73
C ARG A 40 -4.30 23.65 49.74
N ASN A 41 -3.03 23.60 50.17
CA ASN A 41 -1.95 23.12 49.31
C ASN A 41 -2.16 21.66 48.89
N GLY A 42 -2.58 20.80 49.82
CA GLY A 42 -2.90 19.40 49.52
C GLY A 42 -4.06 19.26 48.53
N ILE A 43 -5.09 20.12 48.61
CA ILE A 43 -6.19 20.17 47.64
C ILE A 43 -5.68 20.61 46.26
N ASP A 44 -4.81 21.62 46.20
CA ASP A 44 -4.22 22.08 44.93
C ASP A 44 -3.36 20.97 44.27
N GLU A 45 -2.57 20.23 45.07
CA GLU A 45 -1.81 19.07 44.60
C GLU A 45 -2.72 17.92 44.14
N PHE A 46 -3.78 17.64 44.90
CA PHE A 46 -4.78 16.63 44.53
C PHE A 46 -5.43 16.96 43.18
N HIS A 47 -5.84 18.22 42.96
CA HIS A 47 -6.41 18.64 41.68
C HIS A 47 -5.39 18.50 40.53
N LYS A 48 -4.12 18.86 40.74
CA LYS A 48 -3.07 18.66 39.72
C LYS A 48 -2.92 17.19 39.32
N LEU A 49 -2.87 16.30 40.30
CA LEU A 49 -2.79 14.86 40.04
C LEU A 49 -4.05 14.33 39.34
N ALA A 50 -5.23 14.80 39.74
CA ALA A 50 -6.48 14.45 39.07
C ALA A 50 -6.52 14.92 37.61
N ASP A 51 -5.96 16.09 37.30
CA ASP A 51 -5.85 16.62 35.94
C ASP A 51 -4.88 15.80 35.09
N GLU A 52 -3.76 15.40 35.68
CA GLU A 52 -2.77 14.53 35.04
C GLU A 52 -3.37 13.16 34.71
N ILE A 53 -4.11 12.54 35.64
CA ILE A 53 -4.84 11.29 35.39
C ILE A 53 -5.79 11.42 34.21
N ARG A 54 -6.57 12.51 34.13
CA ARG A 54 -7.52 12.72 33.01
C ARG A 54 -6.80 12.86 31.68
N LYS A 55 -5.67 13.57 31.66
CA LYS A 55 -4.86 13.73 30.44
C LYS A 55 -4.27 12.39 29.97
N GLU A 56 -3.75 11.59 30.89
CA GLU A 56 -3.23 10.25 30.54
C GLU A 56 -4.34 9.30 30.11
N GLU A 57 -5.53 9.36 30.72
CA GLU A 57 -6.70 8.60 30.29
C GLU A 57 -7.10 8.94 28.83
N GLU A 58 -7.14 10.22 28.48
CA GLU A 58 -7.40 10.67 27.10
C GLU A 58 -6.33 10.17 26.12
N ALA A 59 -5.05 10.20 26.54
CA ALA A 59 -3.94 9.67 25.73
C ALA A 59 -4.06 8.15 25.51
N VAL A 60 -4.43 7.39 26.54
CA VAL A 60 -4.68 5.95 26.45
C VAL A 60 -5.82 5.67 25.46
N LYS A 61 -6.95 6.36 25.56
CA LYS A 61 -8.07 6.20 24.61
C LYS A 61 -7.66 6.48 23.17
N ALA A 62 -6.83 7.51 22.95
CA ALA A 62 -6.30 7.82 21.62
C ALA A 62 -5.40 6.70 21.08
N LEU A 63 -4.56 6.11 21.93
CA LEU A 63 -3.70 4.97 21.57
C LEU A 63 -4.51 3.72 21.28
N GLU A 64 -5.53 3.40 22.08
CA GLU A 64 -6.43 2.27 21.85
C GLU A 64 -7.13 2.38 20.49
N HIS A 65 -7.65 3.57 20.16
CA HIS A 65 -8.24 3.83 18.86
C HIS A 65 -7.22 3.68 17.71
N HIS A 66 -5.98 4.15 17.91
CA HIS A 66 -4.92 3.96 16.91
C HIS A 66 -4.58 2.48 16.70
N ILE A 67 -4.46 1.70 17.78
CA ILE A 67 -4.22 0.25 17.72
C ILE A 67 -5.36 -0.44 16.98
N ALA A 68 -6.62 -0.09 17.27
CA ALA A 68 -7.78 -0.62 16.57
C ALA A 68 -7.71 -0.37 15.06
N ASN A 69 -7.35 0.85 14.66
CA ASN A 69 -7.18 1.20 13.24
C ASN A 69 -6.04 0.42 12.58
N CYS A 70 -4.89 0.26 13.26
CA CYS A 70 -3.79 -0.54 12.77
C CYS A 70 -4.17 -2.01 12.58
N ASN A 71 -4.93 -2.58 13.52
CA ASN A 71 -5.43 -3.95 13.42
C ASN A 71 -6.45 -4.12 12.29
N GLY A 72 -7.31 -3.11 12.05
CA GLY A 72 -8.20 -3.07 10.90
C GLY A 72 -7.43 -3.12 9.58
N VAL A 73 -6.46 -2.22 9.41
CA VAL A 73 -5.59 -2.17 8.23
C VAL A 73 -4.82 -3.48 8.04
N LYS A 74 -4.30 -4.08 9.11
CA LYS A 74 -3.62 -5.38 9.04
C LYS A 74 -4.56 -6.46 8.50
N THR A 75 -5.81 -6.49 8.96
CA THR A 75 -6.82 -7.46 8.53
C THR A 75 -7.17 -7.30 7.05
N GLU A 76 -7.32 -6.05 6.58
CA GLU A 76 -7.51 -5.75 5.15
C GLU A 76 -6.35 -6.28 4.29
N LEU A 77 -5.11 -6.01 4.71
CA LEU A 77 -3.91 -6.47 3.99
C LEU A 77 -3.82 -8.00 3.96
N ASP A 78 -4.18 -8.68 5.05
CA ASP A 78 -4.21 -10.14 5.09
C ASP A 78 -5.31 -10.73 4.19
N LEU A 79 -6.43 -10.03 4.02
CA LEU A 79 -7.47 -10.40 3.06
C LEU A 79 -6.97 -10.22 1.62
N GLU A 80 -6.39 -9.06 1.29
CA GLU A 80 -5.80 -8.80 -0.04
C GLU A 80 -4.74 -9.84 -0.39
N ARG A 81 -3.84 -10.17 0.55
CA ARG A 81 -2.83 -11.22 0.37
C ARG A 81 -3.45 -12.58 0.01
N ARG A 82 -4.54 -12.96 0.68
CA ARG A 82 -5.24 -14.22 0.39
C ARG A 82 -5.93 -14.20 -0.96
N ASN A 83 -6.52 -13.07 -1.35
CA ASN A 83 -7.15 -12.92 -2.66
C ASN A 83 -6.11 -13.04 -3.79
N HIS A 84 -4.97 -12.36 -3.68
CA HIS A 84 -3.89 -12.49 -4.67
C HIS A 84 -3.34 -13.94 -4.74
N ALA A 85 -3.28 -14.65 -3.61
CA ALA A 85 -2.88 -16.06 -3.62
C ALA A 85 -3.87 -16.95 -4.40
N GLU A 86 -5.16 -16.64 -4.36
CA GLU A 86 -6.19 -17.33 -5.15
C GLU A 86 -6.09 -17.00 -6.64
N GLU A 87 -5.89 -15.72 -6.99
CA GLU A 87 -5.68 -15.31 -8.37
C GLU A 87 -4.47 -16.02 -9.00
N LEU A 88 -3.36 -16.14 -8.25
CA LEU A 88 -2.19 -16.89 -8.69
C LEU A 88 -2.49 -18.39 -8.87
N ARG A 89 -3.33 -18.99 -8.02
CA ARG A 89 -3.77 -20.37 -8.20
C ARG A 89 -4.59 -20.54 -9.48
N GLN A 90 -5.50 -19.62 -9.76
CA GLN A 90 -6.32 -19.64 -10.98
C GLN A 90 -5.45 -19.50 -12.23
N ILE A 91 -4.51 -18.54 -12.24
CA ILE A 91 -3.59 -18.35 -13.38
C ILE A 91 -2.80 -19.64 -13.65
N ASN A 92 -2.28 -20.29 -12.61
CA ASN A 92 -1.56 -21.55 -12.77
C ASN A 92 -2.45 -22.68 -13.32
N GLN A 93 -3.72 -22.73 -12.90
CA GLN A 93 -4.68 -23.69 -13.45
C GLN A 93 -4.96 -23.42 -14.94
N ASP A 94 -5.14 -22.15 -15.30
CA ASP A 94 -5.41 -21.73 -16.68
C ASP A 94 -4.21 -22.02 -17.59
N ILE A 95 -2.98 -21.80 -17.11
CA ILE A 95 -1.75 -22.18 -17.82
C ILE A 95 -1.76 -23.68 -18.14
N ASN A 96 -1.99 -24.53 -17.13
CA ASN A 96 -2.03 -25.97 -17.34
C ASN A 96 -3.12 -26.39 -18.34
N SER A 97 -4.31 -25.79 -18.23
CA SER A 97 -5.42 -26.03 -19.17
C SER A 97 -5.05 -25.65 -20.61
N LEU A 98 -4.45 -24.47 -20.81
CA LEU A 98 -4.01 -24.01 -22.13
C LEU A 98 -2.88 -24.88 -22.69
N GLU A 99 -1.96 -25.36 -21.85
CA GLU A 99 -0.92 -26.30 -22.26
C GLU A 99 -1.52 -27.61 -22.75
N ASP A 100 -2.52 -28.15 -22.05
CA ASP A 100 -3.19 -29.40 -22.42
C ASP A 100 -3.98 -29.25 -23.72
N ILE A 101 -4.70 -28.12 -23.89
CA ILE A 101 -5.38 -27.80 -25.15
C ILE A 101 -4.38 -27.69 -26.31
N THR A 102 -3.24 -27.04 -26.08
CA THR A 102 -2.19 -26.86 -27.10
C THR A 102 -1.59 -28.22 -27.49
N LYS A 103 -1.24 -29.06 -26.51
CA LYS A 103 -0.73 -30.42 -26.74
C LYS A 103 -1.72 -31.27 -27.54
N SER A 104 -3.00 -31.25 -27.14
CA SER A 104 -4.08 -31.95 -27.82
C SER A 104 -4.25 -31.49 -29.28
N THR A 105 -4.29 -30.17 -29.50
CA THR A 105 -4.46 -29.58 -30.84
C THR A 105 -3.27 -29.87 -31.75
N ASN A 106 -2.04 -29.78 -31.23
CA ASN A 106 -0.85 -30.13 -31.98
C ASN A 106 -0.83 -31.62 -32.36
N SER A 107 -1.21 -32.52 -31.44
CA SER A 107 -1.34 -33.95 -31.75
C SER A 107 -2.32 -34.21 -32.90
N GLU A 108 -3.46 -33.52 -32.90
CA GLU A 108 -4.47 -33.64 -33.95
C GLU A 108 -4.04 -33.00 -35.28
N ILE A 109 -3.29 -31.90 -35.25
CA ILE A 109 -2.65 -31.33 -36.46
C ILE A 109 -1.67 -32.35 -37.05
N GLU A 110 -0.77 -32.90 -36.25
CA GLU A 110 0.23 -33.87 -36.70
C GLU A 110 -0.42 -35.16 -37.25
N LYS A 111 -1.51 -35.60 -36.64
CA LYS A 111 -2.31 -36.72 -37.16
C LYS A 111 -2.91 -36.42 -38.54
N ARG A 112 -3.46 -35.22 -38.74
CA ARG A 112 -4.01 -34.79 -40.05
C ARG A 112 -2.91 -34.65 -41.10
N LYS A 113 -1.76 -34.06 -40.75
CA LYS A 113 -0.60 -33.98 -41.66
C LYS A 113 -0.16 -35.36 -42.14
N ARG A 114 0.05 -36.31 -41.22
CA ARG A 114 0.44 -37.69 -41.57
C ARG A 114 -0.55 -38.33 -42.55
N LYS A 115 -1.85 -38.09 -42.36
CA LYS A 115 -2.87 -38.57 -43.29
C LYS A 115 -2.73 -37.95 -44.68
N ILE A 116 -2.55 -36.62 -44.77
CA ILE A 116 -2.38 -35.93 -46.06
C ILE A 116 -1.11 -36.41 -46.75
N THR A 117 0.02 -36.48 -46.04
CA THR A 117 1.29 -37.02 -46.58
C THR A 117 1.13 -38.44 -47.13
N SER A 118 0.39 -39.31 -46.44
CA SER A 118 0.12 -40.67 -46.92
C SER A 118 -0.72 -40.68 -48.20
N VAL A 119 -1.69 -39.77 -48.33
CA VAL A 119 -2.52 -39.66 -49.54
C VAL A 119 -1.71 -39.08 -50.70
N MET A 120 -0.90 -38.05 -50.46
CA MET A 120 0.01 -37.50 -51.48
C MET A 120 0.95 -38.57 -52.04
N ALA A 121 1.51 -39.43 -51.17
CA ALA A 121 2.36 -40.54 -51.62
C ALA A 121 1.61 -41.60 -52.46
N GLU A 122 0.29 -41.74 -52.29
CA GLU A 122 -0.54 -42.59 -53.16
C GLU A 122 -0.83 -41.88 -54.50
N VAL A 123 -1.13 -40.58 -54.46
CA VAL A 123 -1.31 -39.75 -55.66
C VAL A 123 -0.06 -39.76 -56.52
N ASP A 124 1.13 -39.61 -55.93
CA ASP A 124 2.42 -39.67 -56.63
C ASP A 124 2.62 -41.03 -57.31
N ARG A 125 2.35 -42.14 -56.60
CA ARG A 125 2.44 -43.51 -57.17
C ARG A 125 1.50 -43.70 -58.34
N MET A 126 0.25 -43.22 -58.22
CA MET A 126 -0.74 -43.32 -59.29
C MET A 126 -0.39 -42.41 -60.47
N ARG A 127 0.11 -41.18 -60.21
CA ARG A 127 0.60 -40.26 -61.25
C ARG A 127 1.74 -40.88 -62.03
N SER A 128 2.73 -41.47 -61.35
CA SER A 128 3.85 -42.17 -62.00
C SER A 128 3.35 -43.31 -62.88
N PHE A 129 2.47 -44.18 -62.36
CA PHE A 129 1.90 -45.29 -63.12
C PHE A 129 1.16 -44.81 -64.38
N ILE A 130 0.32 -43.78 -64.28
CA ILE A 130 -0.42 -43.26 -65.44
C ILE A 130 0.53 -42.63 -66.45
N ASN A 131 1.48 -41.81 -66.01
CA ASN A 131 2.46 -41.17 -66.89
C ASN A 131 3.32 -42.21 -67.64
N GLU A 132 3.76 -43.29 -66.99
CA GLU A 132 4.47 -44.40 -67.64
C GLU A 132 3.62 -45.12 -68.71
N ASN A 133 2.32 -45.32 -68.45
CA ASN A 133 1.40 -45.90 -69.42
C ASN A 133 1.14 -44.96 -70.61
N LEU A 134 0.98 -43.66 -70.37
CA LEU A 134 0.82 -42.66 -71.44
C LEU A 134 2.06 -42.61 -72.35
N GLU A 135 3.25 -42.65 -71.75
CA GLU A 135 4.52 -42.74 -72.48
C GLU A 135 4.62 -44.03 -73.31
N SER A 136 4.20 -45.18 -72.75
CA SER A 136 4.17 -46.46 -73.46
C SER A 136 3.20 -46.47 -74.65
N MET A 137 2.18 -45.61 -74.63
CA MET A 137 1.24 -45.38 -75.74
C MET A 137 1.65 -44.21 -76.65
N ASN A 138 2.84 -43.65 -76.47
CA ASN A 138 3.40 -42.54 -77.26
C ASN A 138 2.57 -41.24 -77.17
N ILE A 139 1.87 -41.02 -76.04
CA ILE A 139 1.09 -39.81 -75.76
C ILE A 139 1.99 -38.80 -75.01
N ILE A 140 2.10 -37.57 -75.53
CA ILE A 140 3.03 -36.54 -75.02
C ILE A 140 2.55 -35.90 -73.69
N HIS A 141 1.30 -36.11 -73.29
CA HIS A 141 0.73 -35.50 -72.10
C HIS A 141 1.22 -36.16 -70.80
N LYS A 142 1.48 -35.36 -69.77
CA LYS A 142 1.79 -35.80 -68.41
C LYS A 142 0.87 -35.14 -67.41
N LEU A 143 0.42 -35.91 -66.43
CA LEU A 143 -0.24 -35.39 -65.23
C LEU A 143 0.79 -34.65 -64.39
N GLU A 144 0.45 -33.42 -63.99
CA GLU A 144 1.26 -32.56 -63.14
C GLU A 144 0.78 -32.64 -61.67
N SER A 145 1.49 -31.97 -60.76
CA SER A 145 1.03 -31.76 -59.38
C SER A 145 -0.25 -30.92 -59.38
N SER A 146 -1.21 -31.26 -58.53
CA SER A 146 -2.40 -30.43 -58.35
C SER A 146 -2.10 -29.21 -57.47
N GLU A 147 -2.95 -28.18 -57.57
CA GLU A 147 -2.85 -26.98 -56.73
C GLU A 147 -2.97 -27.33 -55.23
N GLU A 148 -3.79 -28.32 -54.90
CA GLU A 148 -3.99 -28.80 -53.52
C GLU A 148 -2.73 -29.43 -52.92
N GLU A 149 -1.90 -30.11 -53.72
CA GLU A 149 -0.63 -30.70 -53.28
C GLU A 149 0.41 -29.62 -52.99
N GLU A 150 0.49 -28.59 -53.83
CA GLU A 150 1.39 -27.45 -53.63
C GLU A 150 0.95 -26.61 -52.42
N LEU A 151 -0.36 -26.41 -52.22
CA LEU A 151 -0.90 -25.69 -51.07
C LEU A 151 -0.58 -26.40 -49.74
N PHE A 152 -0.62 -27.74 -49.71
CA PHE A 152 -0.24 -28.48 -48.51
C PHE A 152 1.26 -28.41 -48.23
N LYS A 153 2.12 -28.49 -49.25
CA LYS A 153 3.57 -28.29 -49.09
C LYS A 153 3.86 -26.93 -48.45
N GLU A 154 3.22 -25.87 -48.95
CA GLU A 154 3.33 -24.52 -48.38
C GLU A 154 2.85 -24.47 -46.92
N THR A 155 1.76 -25.18 -46.60
CA THR A 155 1.21 -25.26 -45.23
C THR A 155 2.19 -25.92 -44.25
N VAL A 156 2.92 -26.96 -44.69
CA VAL A 156 3.93 -27.65 -43.89
C VAL A 156 5.19 -26.80 -43.70
N GLU A 157 5.63 -26.11 -44.74
CA GLU A 157 6.77 -25.18 -44.69
C GLU A 157 6.50 -24.01 -43.74
N ARG A 158 5.31 -23.40 -43.80
CA ARG A 158 4.89 -22.33 -42.88
C ARG A 158 4.88 -22.74 -41.41
N GLN A 159 4.62 -24.01 -41.09
CA GLN A 159 4.65 -24.50 -39.71
C GLN A 159 6.05 -24.92 -39.23
N SER A 160 6.99 -25.19 -40.13
CA SER A 160 8.38 -25.52 -39.78
C SER A 160 9.23 -24.29 -39.49
N CYS A 161 8.88 -23.15 -40.10
CA CYS A 161 9.27 -21.85 -39.58
C CYS A 161 8.51 -21.63 -38.27
N ASN A 162 9.21 -21.74 -37.13
CA ASN A 162 8.72 -21.17 -35.88
C ASN A 162 8.07 -19.82 -36.19
N PRO A 163 6.92 -19.47 -35.57
CA PRO A 163 6.50 -18.07 -35.61
C PRO A 163 7.73 -17.25 -35.23
N PRO A 164 8.13 -16.24 -36.03
CA PRO A 164 9.21 -15.37 -35.61
C PRO A 164 8.86 -14.99 -34.18
N ALA A 165 9.76 -15.32 -33.23
CA ALA A 165 9.58 -14.97 -31.83
C ALA A 165 9.00 -13.55 -31.86
N PRO A 166 7.82 -13.31 -31.24
CA PRO A 166 7.08 -12.06 -31.40
C PRO A 166 8.13 -10.96 -31.40
N PRO A 167 8.22 -10.14 -32.48
CA PRO A 167 9.35 -9.24 -32.68
C PRO A 167 9.55 -8.62 -31.34
N ALA A 168 10.73 -8.81 -30.76
CA ALA A 168 11.00 -8.47 -29.38
C ALA A 168 10.66 -6.97 -29.24
N MET A 169 9.40 -6.69 -28.95
CA MET A 169 8.95 -5.53 -28.24
C MET A 169 9.28 -5.87 -26.80
N VAL A 170 10.57 -6.10 -26.57
CA VAL A 170 11.19 -5.47 -25.43
C VAL A 170 10.77 -4.01 -25.58
N PRO A 171 9.94 -3.47 -24.67
CA PRO A 171 10.10 -2.05 -24.43
C PRO A 171 11.60 -1.87 -24.22
N ASP A 172 12.17 -0.83 -24.81
CA ASP A 172 13.53 -0.39 -24.47
C ASP A 172 13.49 0.02 -22.99
N VAL A 173 13.49 -0.97 -22.11
CA VAL A 173 13.69 -0.84 -20.69
C VAL A 173 15.18 -0.57 -20.63
N PRO A 174 15.61 0.61 -20.16
CA PRO A 174 17.02 0.87 -19.96
C PRO A 174 17.59 -0.34 -19.22
N ARG A 175 18.54 -1.02 -19.86
CA ARG A 175 19.26 -2.15 -19.26
C ARG A 175 19.79 -1.65 -17.92
N VAL A 176 19.08 -1.98 -16.85
CA VAL A 176 19.51 -1.66 -15.50
C VAL A 176 20.87 -2.34 -15.36
N PRO A 177 21.93 -1.62 -14.96
CA PRO A 177 23.22 -2.24 -14.67
C PRO A 177 22.97 -3.45 -13.77
N SER A 178 23.66 -4.56 -14.03
CA SER A 178 23.51 -5.86 -13.34
C SER A 178 23.81 -5.83 -11.83
N ASP A 179 23.89 -4.65 -11.23
CA ASP A 179 24.10 -4.44 -9.81
C ASP A 179 22.74 -4.13 -9.18
N ILE A 180 22.11 -5.16 -8.63
CA ILE A 180 20.97 -4.98 -7.74
C ILE A 180 21.43 -4.04 -6.61
N PRO A 181 20.81 -2.86 -6.42
CA PRO A 181 21.14 -2.00 -5.29
C PRO A 181 21.11 -2.82 -4.00
N ALA A 182 22.13 -2.70 -3.14
CA ALA A 182 22.32 -3.58 -1.97
C ALA A 182 21.05 -3.75 -1.09
N PHE A 183 20.18 -2.73 -1.08
CA PHE A 183 18.86 -2.76 -0.45
C PHE A 183 17.92 -3.82 -1.04
N LEU A 184 17.82 -3.94 -2.36
CA LEU A 184 16.98 -4.96 -3.02
C LEU A 184 17.59 -6.36 -2.86
N GLN A 185 18.91 -6.46 -2.79
CA GLN A 185 19.58 -7.74 -2.53
C GLN A 185 19.37 -8.22 -1.08
N SER A 186 19.35 -7.28 -0.12
CA SER A 186 18.93 -7.57 1.26
C SER A 186 17.47 -8.02 1.34
N LEU A 187 16.56 -7.39 0.59
CA LEU A 187 15.16 -7.82 0.55
C LEU A 187 14.98 -9.24 -0.01
N LEU A 188 15.73 -9.58 -1.07
CA LEU A 188 15.68 -10.91 -1.68
C LEU A 188 16.25 -11.99 -0.74
N ASN A 189 17.33 -11.68 -0.02
CA ASN A 189 17.92 -12.56 0.98
C ASN A 189 16.99 -12.75 2.20
N CYS A 190 16.31 -11.70 2.65
CA CYS A 190 15.28 -11.79 3.70
C CYS A 190 14.07 -12.63 3.25
N ALA A 191 13.70 -12.57 1.97
CA ALA A 191 12.61 -13.39 1.43
C ALA A 191 12.99 -14.87 1.30
N GLN A 192 14.25 -15.18 0.94
CA GLN A 192 14.74 -16.56 0.86
C GLN A 192 14.95 -17.22 2.24
N GLN A 193 15.16 -16.45 3.31
CA GLN A 193 15.23 -16.99 4.68
C GLN A 193 13.87 -17.34 5.30
N GLN A 194 12.74 -16.94 4.71
CA GLN A 194 11.41 -17.32 5.20
C GLN A 194 10.97 -18.68 4.65
N GLN A 195 11.72 -19.71 4.99
CA GLN A 195 11.18 -21.07 5.12
C GLN A 195 10.42 -21.14 6.46
N PRO A 196 9.29 -21.84 6.57
CA PRO A 196 8.48 -21.88 7.79
C PRO A 196 9.17 -22.74 8.87
N GLY A 197 9.94 -22.11 9.73
CA GLY A 197 10.36 -22.66 11.03
C GLY A 197 9.42 -22.19 12.14
N PRO A 198 9.09 -23.02 13.14
CA PRO A 198 8.20 -22.62 14.22
C PRO A 198 8.97 -21.79 15.25
N GLY A 199 8.58 -20.53 15.43
CA GLY A 199 8.90 -19.80 16.65
C GLY A 199 9.50 -18.41 16.47
N ASN A 200 8.80 -17.47 17.12
CA ASN A 200 9.28 -16.22 17.69
C ASN A 200 9.27 -14.93 16.86
N MET A 201 8.60 -13.94 17.46
CA MET A 201 8.34 -12.59 16.98
C MET A 201 9.54 -11.68 17.26
N SER A 202 9.94 -10.87 16.28
CA SER A 202 10.20 -9.42 16.39
C SER A 202 11.18 -8.94 15.32
N SER A 203 10.71 -8.05 14.45
CA SER A 203 11.29 -6.71 14.23
C SER A 203 10.80 -6.11 12.91
N ILE A 204 10.31 -4.87 13.00
CA ILE A 204 9.78 -4.06 11.89
C ILE A 204 10.95 -3.28 11.27
N PRO A 205 10.90 -2.98 9.95
CA PRO A 205 11.13 -1.59 9.55
C PRO A 205 9.90 -0.99 8.84
N ARG A 206 9.53 0.21 9.31
CA ARG A 206 8.55 1.11 8.68
C ARG A 206 9.01 1.45 7.27
N ASN A 207 8.11 1.32 6.30
CA ASN A 207 8.01 2.31 5.24
C ASN A 207 6.56 2.43 4.75
N MET A 208 5.90 3.51 5.18
CA MET A 208 4.56 3.89 4.76
C MET A 208 4.67 4.99 3.70
N MET A 209 4.55 4.64 2.41
CA MET A 209 4.02 5.55 1.39
C MET A 209 3.76 4.80 0.07
N ASN A 210 2.57 4.23 -0.10
CA ASN A 210 1.82 4.23 -1.38
C ASN A 210 0.57 3.35 -1.24
N ARG A 211 -0.56 3.97 -0.86
CA ARG A 211 -1.89 3.41 -1.14
C ARG A 211 -2.44 4.08 -2.41
N HIS A 212 -3.00 3.24 -3.29
CA HIS A 212 -3.80 3.52 -4.50
C HIS A 212 -3.07 3.68 -5.85
N ARG A 213 -3.06 2.64 -6.69
CA ARG A 213 -4.01 2.47 -7.84
C ARG A 213 -3.71 1.25 -8.74
N MET A 214 -4.71 0.35 -8.80
CA MET A 214 -5.35 -0.31 -9.97
C MET A 214 -4.56 -1.22 -10.96
N PRO A 215 -5.22 -2.27 -11.50
CA PRO A 215 -4.64 -3.29 -12.40
C PRO A 215 -4.46 -2.78 -13.85
N PRO A 216 -3.57 -3.41 -14.66
CA PRO A 216 -3.22 -2.94 -15.98
C PRO A 216 -4.09 -3.60 -17.05
N SER A 217 -5.26 -3.04 -17.31
CA SER A 217 -5.89 -3.22 -18.62
C SER A 217 -6.56 -1.92 -19.03
N PHE A 218 -6.09 -1.35 -20.14
CA PHE A 218 -6.68 -0.19 -20.81
C PHE A 218 -6.42 1.21 -20.20
N VAL A 219 -5.15 1.55 -20.01
CA VAL A 219 -4.70 2.95 -20.12
C VAL A 219 -3.36 2.95 -20.81
N GLU A 220 -3.36 3.49 -22.01
CA GLU A 220 -2.17 3.86 -22.78
C GLU A 220 -1.09 4.41 -21.86
N ALA A 221 0.04 3.70 -21.81
CA ALA A 221 1.17 4.03 -20.95
C ALA A 221 1.59 5.48 -21.24
N SER A 222 1.17 6.39 -20.36
CA SER A 222 1.45 7.80 -20.51
C SER A 222 2.96 8.00 -20.42
N LYS A 223 3.60 8.17 -21.59
CA LYS A 223 5.01 8.59 -21.69
C LYS A 223 5.18 9.83 -20.81
N MET A 224 5.83 9.64 -19.67
CA MET A 224 6.10 10.70 -18.71
C MET A 224 6.97 11.76 -19.38
N LYS A 225 6.63 13.03 -19.20
CA LYS A 225 7.49 14.15 -19.62
C LYS A 225 8.38 14.50 -18.43
N VAL A 226 9.60 14.97 -18.68
CA VAL A 226 10.48 15.49 -17.63
C VAL A 226 10.21 16.98 -17.41
N CYS A 227 10.16 17.42 -16.15
CA CYS A 227 10.01 18.83 -15.81
C CYS A 227 11.22 19.64 -16.23
N GLU A 228 11.00 20.66 -17.07
CA GLU A 228 12.06 21.50 -17.64
C GLU A 228 12.90 22.25 -16.59
N ASN A 229 12.37 22.49 -15.38
CA ASN A 229 13.10 23.21 -14.34
C ASN A 229 13.98 22.33 -13.44
N CYS A 230 13.62 21.06 -13.23
CA CYS A 230 14.26 20.24 -12.19
C CYS A 230 14.49 18.77 -12.56
N GLY A 231 14.10 18.33 -13.76
CA GLY A 231 14.35 16.96 -14.18
C GLY A 231 13.41 15.90 -13.59
N ALA A 232 12.38 16.28 -12.82
CA ALA A 232 11.45 15.31 -12.24
C ALA A 232 10.43 14.80 -13.28
N ASN A 233 10.06 13.52 -13.21
CA ASN A 233 9.01 12.96 -14.06
C ASN A 233 7.65 13.60 -13.71
N ILE A 234 6.97 14.13 -14.71
CA ILE A 234 5.66 14.77 -14.62
C ILE A 234 4.69 14.18 -15.64
N HIS A 235 3.39 14.31 -15.36
CA HIS A 235 2.35 13.93 -16.30
C HIS A 235 2.52 14.65 -17.63
N ARG A 236 2.25 13.97 -18.76
CA ARG A 236 2.53 14.46 -20.12
C ARG A 236 1.90 15.82 -20.46
N ASN A 237 0.77 16.13 -19.83
CA ASN A 237 0.05 17.40 -20.01
C ASN A 237 0.40 18.48 -18.96
N ALA A 238 1.32 18.20 -18.03
CA ALA A 238 1.76 19.19 -17.05
C ALA A 238 2.99 19.95 -17.58
N PRO A 239 3.00 21.30 -17.52
CA PRO A 239 4.16 22.08 -17.96
C PRO A 239 5.33 22.05 -16.96
N THR A 240 5.05 21.92 -15.66
CA THR A 240 6.06 21.90 -14.58
C THR A 240 5.62 20.98 -13.44
N CYS A 241 6.58 20.51 -12.63
CA CYS A 241 6.28 19.64 -11.50
C CYS A 241 5.59 20.42 -10.36
N PRO A 242 4.86 19.74 -9.45
CA PRO A 242 4.16 20.39 -8.33
C PRO A 242 5.09 21.27 -7.49
N VAL A 243 6.32 20.80 -7.27
CA VAL A 243 7.34 21.50 -6.47
C VAL A 243 7.80 22.78 -7.16
N CYS A 244 8.15 22.71 -8.45
CA CYS A 244 8.54 23.88 -9.23
C CYS A 244 7.38 24.87 -9.41
N LYS A 245 6.15 24.38 -9.62
CA LYS A 245 4.94 25.20 -9.71
C LYS A 245 4.68 25.97 -8.41
N MET A 246 4.90 25.35 -7.25
CA MET A 246 4.79 26.03 -5.96
C MET A 246 5.89 27.08 -5.78
N LYS A 247 7.10 26.82 -6.28
CA LYS A 247 8.24 27.74 -6.19
C LYS A 247 8.08 28.98 -7.09
N THR A 248 7.44 28.85 -8.26
CA THR A 248 7.18 29.97 -9.19
C THR A 248 5.94 30.80 -8.83
N ARG A 249 4.96 30.21 -8.14
CA ARG A 249 3.71 30.91 -7.75
C ARG A 249 3.89 31.90 -6.59
N SER A 250 5.05 31.95 -5.96
CA SER A 250 5.34 32.77 -4.77
C SER A 250 5.56 34.27 -5.04
N LYS A 251 5.60 34.71 -6.30
CA LYS A 251 5.91 36.12 -6.63
C LYS A 251 4.71 37.07 -6.72
N ASN A 252 3.47 36.62 -6.53
CA ASN A 252 2.33 37.54 -6.41
C ASN A 252 1.14 36.92 -5.68
N PRO A 253 0.95 37.18 -4.37
CA PRO A 253 -0.22 36.69 -3.65
C PRO A 253 -1.46 37.42 -4.15
N LYS A 254 -2.39 36.70 -4.82
CA LYS A 254 -3.72 37.23 -5.11
C LYS A 254 -4.41 37.54 -3.77
N LYS A 255 -4.70 38.82 -3.53
CA LYS A 255 -5.53 39.30 -2.41
C LYS A 255 -6.79 38.43 -2.33
N LYS A 256 -6.98 37.73 -1.21
CA LYS A 256 -8.25 37.05 -0.93
C LYS A 256 -9.33 38.13 -0.83
N ILE A 257 -10.32 38.10 -1.73
CA ILE A 257 -11.57 38.83 -1.54
C ILE A 257 -12.23 38.26 -0.29
N ARG A 258 -12.35 39.06 0.77
CA ARG A 258 -13.26 38.77 1.89
C ARG A 258 -14.68 38.79 1.33
N ARG A 259 -15.37 37.65 1.32
CA ARG A 259 -16.83 37.68 1.34
C ARG A 259 -17.25 37.99 2.78
N MET A 260 -17.57 39.26 3.03
CA MET A 260 -18.43 39.69 4.13
C MET A 260 -19.82 39.95 3.58
N TYR A 261 -20.83 39.27 4.13
CA TYR A 261 -22.19 39.75 4.45
C TYR A 261 -22.96 38.52 4.97
N SER A 262 -23.25 38.42 6.28
CA SER A 262 -24.33 39.08 7.04
C SER A 262 -25.59 38.22 7.10
N GLY A 263 -26.11 37.97 8.29
CA GLY A 263 -27.41 37.34 8.46
C GLY A 263 -27.54 36.66 9.81
N ALA A 264 -27.46 37.44 10.89
CA ALA A 264 -28.12 37.07 12.14
C ALA A 264 -29.64 37.18 11.92
N PRO A 265 -30.43 36.37 12.64
CA PRO A 265 -31.20 37.01 13.71
C PRO A 265 -30.98 36.31 15.05
N ASP A 266 -31.00 37.13 16.09
CA ASP A 266 -30.99 36.79 17.51
C ASP A 266 -32.46 36.69 18.00
N PRO A 267 -32.76 36.45 19.30
CA PRO A 267 -32.93 35.15 19.94
C PRO A 267 -34.38 34.90 20.41
N ALA A 268 -34.76 33.64 20.66
CA ALA A 268 -35.89 33.32 21.55
C ALA A 268 -35.81 31.88 22.08
N PHE A 269 -35.78 31.80 23.42
CA PHE A 269 -35.89 30.63 24.32
C PHE A 269 -34.68 29.72 24.51
#